data_AF-A0A7Z9Q0L6-F1
#
_entry.id   AF-A0A7Z9Q0L6-F1
#
_cell.length_a   1.000
_cell.length_b   1.000
_cell.length_c   1.000
_cell.angle_alpha   90.00
_cell.angle_beta   90.00
_cell.angle_gamma   90.00
#
_symmetry.space_group_name_H-M   'P 1'
#
loop_
_entity.id
_entity.type
_entity.pdbx_description
1 polymer ?
#
loop_
_entity_poly.entity_id
_entity_poly.type
_entity_poly.pdbx_seq_one_letter_code
_entity_poly.pdbx_strand_id
1 'polypeptide(L)'
;MALGRLLLVVLMLSLVSLPALALESVAPGEQGVALTDFPIEYFIDGPQTKDYETVRLKSFDQTMSTTTLGTRAAVTWYRVSLHNSGTDDRLLFLHLPKAYHVRSIDIVEERSSRVVNRLSVNLNEADAHPAMYWGTLGYPFELQAGKTTVMYARSHAYSHQWFSLKVYDDENSRRALAGGHLDIALMVGMMLALVFYNGLLYFATSKKENIYYSLYLISGLVWIALSYGLVAKAFNAYGDAVFVLNLSLITMP
;
A
#
# COMPACT_ATOMS: atom_id res chain seq x y z
N MET A 1 -25.85 -34.71 -44.48
CA MET A 1 -25.01 -33.51 -44.71
C MET A 1 -25.32 -32.31 -43.80
N ALA A 2 -26.53 -32.16 -43.26
CA ALA A 2 -26.88 -31.01 -42.40
C ALA A 2 -26.25 -31.06 -40.98
N LEU A 3 -26.17 -32.25 -40.38
CA LEU A 3 -25.67 -32.42 -39.01
C LEU A 3 -24.18 -32.05 -38.85
N GLY A 4 -23.36 -32.41 -39.84
CA GLY A 4 -21.92 -32.11 -39.84
C GLY A 4 -21.63 -30.61 -40.01
N ARG A 5 -22.48 -29.87 -40.74
CA ARG A 5 -22.37 -28.41 -40.86
C ARG A 5 -22.75 -27.70 -39.57
N LEU A 6 -23.77 -28.20 -38.86
CA LEU A 6 -24.17 -27.61 -37.57
C LEU A 6 -23.08 -27.79 -36.51
N LEU A 7 -22.46 -28.97 -36.46
CA LEU A 7 -21.37 -29.26 -35.52
C LEU A 7 -20.14 -28.36 -35.78
N LEU A 8 -19.83 -28.09 -37.04
CA LEU A 8 -18.71 -27.24 -37.45
C LEU A 8 -18.95 -25.76 -37.14
N VAL A 9 -20.21 -25.31 -37.24
CA VAL A 9 -20.62 -23.96 -36.85
C VAL A 9 -20.58 -23.78 -35.33
N VAL A 10 -21.03 -24.77 -34.55
CA VAL A 10 -20.93 -24.75 -33.08
C VAL A 10 -19.48 -24.78 -32.61
N LEU A 11 -18.61 -25.57 -33.27
CA LEU A 11 -17.18 -25.60 -32.96
C LEU A 11 -16.51 -24.25 -33.27
N MET A 12 -16.84 -23.62 -34.42
CA MET A 12 -16.34 -22.29 -34.79
C MET A 12 -16.82 -21.18 -33.85
N LEU A 13 -18.07 -21.24 -33.37
CA LEU A 13 -18.60 -20.27 -32.40
C LEU A 13 -17.97 -20.42 -31.01
N SER A 14 -17.57 -21.64 -30.61
CA SER A 14 -16.90 -21.88 -29.34
C SER A 14 -15.44 -21.40 -29.29
N LEU A 15 -14.79 -21.21 -30.45
CA LEU A 15 -13.43 -20.68 -30.56
C LEU A 15 -13.37 -19.14 -30.45
N VAL A 16 -14.50 -18.43 -30.56
CA VAL A 16 -14.55 -16.96 -30.51
C VAL A 16 -14.89 -16.44 -29.10
N SER A 17 -15.32 -17.30 -28.18
CA SER A 17 -15.69 -16.92 -26.81
C SER A 17 -14.65 -17.31 -25.76
N LEU A 18 -13.36 -17.09 -26.06
CA LEU A 18 -12.36 -16.95 -25.00
C LEU A 18 -12.37 -15.47 -24.60
N PRO A 19 -12.96 -15.08 -23.46
CA PRO A 19 -12.62 -13.79 -22.90
C PRO A 19 -11.12 -13.88 -22.58
N ALA A 20 -10.30 -13.23 -23.39
CA ALA A 20 -8.97 -12.87 -22.94
C ALA A 20 -9.21 -12.07 -21.65
N LEU A 21 -8.85 -12.65 -20.50
CA LEU A 21 -8.67 -11.92 -19.25
C LEU A 21 -7.50 -10.97 -19.50
N ALA A 22 -7.79 -9.90 -20.24
CA ALA A 22 -6.87 -8.82 -20.49
C ALA A 22 -6.70 -8.12 -19.14
N LEU A 23 -5.50 -8.25 -18.64
CA LEU A 23 -4.99 -7.47 -17.53
C LEU A 23 -5.28 -6.00 -17.82
N GLU A 24 -6.14 -5.36 -17.01
CA GLU A 24 -6.52 -3.96 -17.25
C GLU A 24 -5.28 -3.09 -17.01
N SER A 25 -4.61 -2.70 -18.11
CA SER A 25 -3.37 -1.95 -18.04
C SER A 25 -3.67 -0.47 -17.90
N VAL A 26 -3.12 0.16 -16.87
CA VAL A 26 -3.28 1.60 -16.64
C VAL A 26 -2.25 2.33 -17.49
N ALA A 27 -2.72 3.28 -18.32
CA ALA A 27 -1.86 4.16 -19.10
C ALA A 27 -1.58 5.45 -18.32
N PRO A 28 -0.30 5.77 -18.00
CA PRO A 28 0.05 7.05 -17.41
C PRO A 28 -0.26 8.20 -18.37
N GLY A 29 -0.85 9.29 -17.88
CA GLY A 29 -1.16 10.49 -18.67
C GLY A 29 0.09 11.12 -19.33
N GLU A 30 -0.10 11.93 -20.38
CA GLU A 30 1.00 12.53 -21.15
C GLU A 30 1.74 13.67 -20.44
N GLN A 31 1.09 14.34 -19.49
CA GLN A 31 1.69 15.45 -18.73
C GLN A 31 1.49 15.23 -17.23
N GLY A 32 2.59 15.03 -16.50
CA GLY A 32 2.58 14.78 -15.06
C GLY A 32 1.93 13.44 -14.71
N VAL A 33 2.71 12.50 -14.17
CA VAL A 33 2.19 11.20 -13.73
C VAL A 33 1.94 11.24 -12.23
N ALA A 34 0.67 11.19 -11.84
CA ALA A 34 0.23 11.04 -10.46
C ALA A 34 -0.98 10.12 -10.38
N LEU A 35 -0.75 8.82 -10.49
CA LEU A 35 -1.78 7.79 -10.35
C LEU A 35 -1.98 7.49 -8.87
N THR A 36 -3.13 7.88 -8.32
CA THR A 36 -3.47 7.68 -6.91
C THR A 36 -4.67 6.77 -6.70
N ASP A 37 -5.54 6.65 -7.70
CA ASP A 37 -6.73 5.81 -7.69
C ASP A 37 -6.87 5.16 -9.06
N PHE A 38 -6.65 3.85 -9.13
CA PHE A 38 -6.67 3.07 -10.36
C PHE A 38 -6.91 1.59 -10.05
N PRO A 39 -7.48 0.82 -10.99
CA PRO A 39 -7.71 -0.60 -10.79
C PRO A 39 -6.39 -1.35 -10.65
N ILE A 40 -6.35 -2.26 -9.68
CA ILE A 40 -5.30 -3.24 -9.50
C ILE A 40 -5.94 -4.57 -9.17
N GLU A 41 -5.12 -5.60 -9.12
CA GLU A 41 -5.55 -6.94 -8.79
C GLU A 41 -4.93 -7.40 -7.48
N TYR A 42 -5.59 -8.33 -6.79
CA TYR A 42 -5.07 -8.93 -5.57
C TYR A 42 -5.31 -10.44 -5.49
N PHE A 43 -4.46 -11.12 -4.74
CA PHE A 43 -4.56 -12.54 -4.41
C PHE A 43 -4.17 -12.75 -2.95
N ILE A 44 -5.09 -13.32 -2.16
CA ILE A 44 -4.86 -13.59 -0.74
C ILE A 44 -4.10 -14.92 -0.59
N ASP A 45 -2.89 -14.87 -0.04
CA ASP A 45 -2.09 -16.05 0.26
C ASP A 45 -2.41 -16.57 1.66
N GLY A 46 -3.50 -17.33 1.78
CA GLY A 46 -3.91 -17.94 3.05
C GLY A 46 -2.81 -18.77 3.75
N PRO A 47 -2.06 -19.63 3.03
CA PRO A 47 -0.92 -20.36 3.58
C PRO A 47 0.31 -19.52 3.93
N GLN A 48 0.42 -18.29 3.41
CA GLN A 48 1.52 -17.32 3.63
C GLN A 48 2.90 -17.74 3.09
N THR A 49 2.98 -18.84 2.35
CA THR A 49 4.23 -19.47 1.89
C THR A 49 4.44 -19.37 0.39
N LYS A 50 3.52 -18.77 -0.38
CA LYS A 50 3.63 -18.75 -1.83
C LYS A 50 4.66 -17.73 -2.29
N ASP A 51 5.52 -18.19 -3.17
CA ASP A 51 6.49 -17.36 -3.87
C ASP A 51 5.89 -16.73 -5.14
N TYR A 52 6.68 -15.84 -5.74
CA TYR A 52 6.34 -15.18 -6.99
C TYR A 52 6.02 -16.17 -8.13
N GLU A 53 6.84 -17.21 -8.30
CA GLU A 53 6.69 -18.15 -9.42
C GLU A 53 5.38 -18.94 -9.33
N THR A 54 4.92 -19.23 -8.11
CA THR A 54 3.62 -19.85 -7.89
C THR A 54 2.47 -18.86 -8.09
N VAL A 55 2.60 -17.63 -7.59
CA VAL A 55 1.53 -16.63 -7.59
C VAL A 55 1.25 -16.07 -8.98
N ARG A 56 2.28 -15.89 -9.83
CA ARG A 56 2.08 -15.40 -11.22
C ARG A 56 1.13 -16.28 -12.05
N LEU A 57 0.97 -17.56 -11.69
CA LEU A 57 0.09 -18.52 -12.35
C LEU A 57 -1.33 -18.58 -11.74
N LYS A 58 -1.62 -17.79 -10.70
CA LYS A 58 -2.93 -17.75 -10.05
C LYS A 58 -3.84 -16.71 -10.70
N SER A 59 -5.14 -16.93 -10.51
CA SER A 59 -6.16 -15.92 -10.78
C SER A 59 -6.14 -14.88 -9.66
N PHE A 60 -6.29 -13.61 -10.04
CA PHE A 60 -6.40 -12.50 -9.10
C PHE A 60 -7.80 -11.91 -9.20
N ASP A 61 -8.28 -11.37 -8.08
CA ASP A 61 -9.51 -10.60 -8.00
C ASP A 61 -9.21 -9.10 -8.21
N GLN A 62 -10.19 -8.35 -8.72
CA GLN A 62 -10.04 -6.91 -8.99
C GLN A 62 -10.31 -6.07 -7.73
N THR A 63 -9.56 -4.98 -7.56
CA THR A 63 -9.76 -3.99 -6.51
C THR A 63 -9.17 -2.64 -6.94
N MET A 64 -9.19 -1.65 -6.04
CA MET A 64 -8.59 -0.34 -6.28
C MET A 64 -7.21 -0.26 -5.65
N SER A 65 -6.36 0.62 -6.18
CA SER A 65 -4.98 0.83 -5.73
C SER A 65 -4.88 1.25 -4.26
N THR A 66 -5.98 1.75 -3.67
CA THR A 66 -6.17 1.89 -2.24
C THR A 66 -7.33 1.01 -1.78
N THR A 67 -7.06 0.06 -0.88
CA THR A 67 -8.04 -0.96 -0.48
C THR A 67 -7.79 -1.49 0.93
N THR A 68 -8.83 -2.10 1.50
CA THR A 68 -8.77 -2.80 2.79
C THR A 68 -9.38 -4.18 2.66
N LEU A 69 -8.63 -5.22 3.03
CA LEU A 69 -9.09 -6.62 3.03
C LEU A 69 -9.39 -7.16 4.44
N GLY A 70 -9.34 -6.28 5.46
CA GLY A 70 -9.59 -6.64 6.85
C GLY A 70 -8.51 -7.59 7.41
N THR A 71 -8.90 -8.43 8.37
CA THR A 71 -7.96 -9.27 9.15
C THR A 71 -7.71 -10.67 8.59
N ARG A 72 -8.50 -11.09 7.60
CA ARG A 72 -8.40 -12.45 7.00
C ARG A 72 -7.38 -12.54 5.87
N ALA A 73 -6.69 -11.46 5.57
CA ALA A 73 -5.82 -11.31 4.40
C ALA A 73 -4.37 -10.91 4.77
N ALA A 74 -3.83 -11.51 5.84
CA ALA A 74 -2.54 -11.15 6.42
C ALA A 74 -1.38 -11.12 5.41
N VAL A 75 -1.35 -12.05 4.45
CA VAL A 75 -0.42 -12.00 3.31
C VAL A 75 -1.24 -11.89 2.04
N THR A 76 -1.04 -10.79 1.30
CA THR A 76 -1.71 -10.54 0.03
C THR A 76 -0.70 -10.11 -1.01
N TRP A 77 -0.84 -10.67 -2.21
CA TRP A 77 -0.13 -10.23 -3.40
C TRP A 77 -1.01 -9.27 -4.18
N TYR A 78 -0.46 -8.14 -4.57
CA TYR A 78 -1.09 -7.19 -5.47
C TYR A 78 -0.38 -7.20 -6.80
N ARG A 79 -1.13 -7.10 -7.90
CA ARG A 79 -0.61 -7.04 -9.25
C ARG A 79 -1.12 -5.77 -9.91
N VAL A 80 -0.20 -4.98 -10.45
CA VAL A 80 -0.51 -3.78 -11.23
C VAL A 80 0.23 -3.86 -12.56
N SER A 81 -0.45 -3.44 -13.62
CA SER A 81 0.10 -3.43 -14.97
C SER A 81 0.03 -2.03 -15.53
N LEU A 82 1.19 -1.52 -15.92
CA LEU A 82 1.34 -0.16 -16.43
C LEU A 82 1.79 -0.28 -17.88
N HIS A 83 1.08 0.41 -18.76
CA HIS A 83 1.41 0.44 -20.18
C HIS A 83 1.80 1.86 -20.58
N ASN A 84 2.98 2.03 -21.19
CA ASN A 84 3.39 3.32 -21.73
C ASN A 84 2.96 3.43 -23.19
N SER A 85 1.90 4.20 -23.44
CA SER A 85 1.43 4.50 -24.80
C SER A 85 2.28 5.56 -25.50
N GLY A 86 3.22 6.20 -24.80
CA GLY A 86 4.12 7.21 -25.35
C GLY A 86 5.30 6.64 -26.13
N THR A 87 6.06 7.54 -26.75
CA THR A 87 7.23 7.23 -27.58
C THR A 87 8.55 7.23 -26.82
N ASP A 88 8.59 7.82 -25.63
CA ASP A 88 9.79 7.94 -24.80
C ASP A 88 9.68 7.08 -23.53
N ASP A 89 10.83 6.57 -23.08
CA ASP A 89 10.96 5.86 -21.81
C ASP A 89 10.71 6.81 -20.63
N ARG A 90 10.01 6.33 -19.59
CA ARG A 90 9.64 7.14 -18.43
C ARG A 90 10.16 6.53 -17.14
N LEU A 91 10.91 7.31 -16.37
CA LEU A 91 11.26 6.95 -14.99
C LEU A 91 10.09 7.29 -14.06
N LEU A 92 9.55 6.29 -13.39
CA LEU A 92 8.43 6.41 -12.47
C LEU A 92 8.78 5.82 -11.10
N PHE A 93 8.00 6.19 -10.09
CA PHE A 93 8.17 5.78 -8.71
C PHE A 93 6.89 5.14 -8.19
N LEU A 94 6.98 3.88 -7.80
CA LEU A 94 5.91 3.16 -7.13
C LEU A 94 6.01 3.41 -5.63
N HIS A 95 4.95 3.98 -5.06
CA HIS A 95 4.88 4.35 -3.66
C HIS A 95 3.89 3.47 -2.91
N LEU A 96 4.32 2.92 -1.77
CA LEU A 96 3.47 2.26 -0.79
C LEU A 96 3.43 3.12 0.49
N PRO A 97 2.54 4.14 0.55
CA PRO A 97 2.50 5.11 1.66
C PRO A 97 2.06 4.51 3.00
N LYS A 98 1.61 3.26 3.01
CA LYS A 98 1.20 2.52 4.21
C LYS A 98 2.19 1.41 4.59
N ALA A 99 3.43 1.47 4.07
CA ALA A 99 4.46 0.47 4.36
C ALA A 99 4.78 0.34 5.85
N TYR A 100 4.62 1.40 6.64
CA TYR A 100 4.80 1.37 8.10
C TYR A 100 3.81 0.49 8.88
N HIS A 101 2.72 0.02 8.25
CA HIS A 101 1.70 -0.84 8.88
C HIS A 101 1.91 -2.34 8.65
N VAL A 102 2.96 -2.72 7.90
CA VAL A 102 3.19 -4.11 7.51
C VAL A 102 4.53 -4.61 8.05
N ARG A 103 4.66 -5.93 8.16
CA ARG A 103 5.86 -6.61 8.64
C ARG A 103 6.92 -6.69 7.56
N SER A 104 6.51 -6.98 6.32
CA SER A 104 7.42 -7.03 5.17
C SER A 104 6.70 -6.70 3.87
N ILE A 105 7.48 -6.20 2.91
CA ILE A 105 7.06 -5.94 1.53
C ILE A 105 8.05 -6.57 0.58
N ASP A 106 7.55 -7.35 -0.38
CA ASP A 106 8.35 -7.81 -1.52
C ASP A 106 7.79 -7.21 -2.81
N ILE A 107 8.65 -6.66 -3.65
CA ILE A 107 8.28 -6.15 -4.98
C ILE A 107 9.04 -6.98 -6.02
N VAL A 108 8.32 -7.43 -7.05
CA VAL A 108 8.88 -8.10 -8.22
C VAL A 108 8.44 -7.32 -9.45
N GLU A 109 9.42 -6.86 -10.20
CA GLU A 109 9.22 -6.19 -11.49
C GLU A 109 9.35 -7.22 -12.61
N GLU A 110 8.30 -7.35 -13.41
CA GLU A 110 8.27 -8.19 -14.61
C GLU A 110 8.09 -7.33 -15.87
N ARG A 111 8.94 -7.55 -16.86
CA ARG A 111 8.80 -6.99 -18.21
C ARG A 111 8.87 -8.12 -19.23
N SER A 112 7.90 -8.17 -20.15
CA SER A 112 7.83 -9.20 -21.19
C SER A 112 8.00 -10.63 -20.64
N SER A 113 7.32 -10.94 -19.54
CA SER A 113 7.37 -12.25 -18.85
C SER A 113 8.75 -12.66 -18.31
N ARG A 114 9.64 -11.70 -18.09
CA ARG A 114 10.93 -11.88 -17.42
C ARG A 114 11.03 -10.96 -16.22
N VAL A 115 11.52 -11.50 -15.10
CA VAL A 115 11.82 -10.70 -13.92
C VAL A 115 13.02 -9.81 -14.21
N VAL A 116 12.82 -8.50 -14.07
CA VAL A 116 13.88 -7.50 -14.27
C VAL A 116 14.56 -7.18 -12.96
N ASN A 117 13.77 -7.05 -11.88
CA ASN A 117 14.30 -6.66 -10.59
C ASN A 117 13.41 -7.17 -9.44
N ARG A 118 14.00 -7.27 -8.25
CA ARG A 118 13.33 -7.68 -7.02
C ARG A 118 13.79 -6.79 -5.88
N LEU A 119 12.86 -6.45 -4.99
CA LEU A 119 13.12 -5.76 -3.74
C LEU A 119 12.41 -6.51 -2.62
N SER A 120 13.07 -6.70 -1.49
CA SER A 120 12.47 -7.23 -0.27
C SER A 120 12.84 -6.33 0.89
N VAL A 121 11.84 -5.91 1.67
CA VAL A 121 12.01 -5.01 2.81
C VAL A 121 11.33 -5.65 4.01
N ASN A 122 12.12 -6.00 5.03
CA ASN A 122 11.64 -6.37 6.35
C ASN A 122 11.60 -5.14 7.23
N LEU A 123 10.42 -4.74 7.72
CA LEU A 123 10.26 -3.50 8.47
C LEU A 123 10.95 -3.53 9.84
N ASN A 124 11.29 -4.70 10.38
CA ASN A 124 12.09 -4.79 11.60
C ASN A 124 13.57 -4.37 11.40
N GLU A 125 14.03 -4.29 10.14
CA GLU A 125 15.42 -3.97 9.78
C GLU A 125 15.50 -2.79 8.80
N ALA A 126 14.37 -2.11 8.53
CA ALA A 126 14.26 -1.19 7.41
C ALA A 126 14.59 0.27 7.74
N ASP A 127 15.00 0.60 8.97
CA ASP A 127 15.27 1.98 9.41
C ASP A 127 16.31 2.69 8.51
N ALA A 128 17.27 1.94 7.97
CA ALA A 128 18.29 2.42 7.04
C ALA A 128 18.09 1.94 5.59
N HIS A 129 16.95 1.32 5.27
CA HIS A 129 16.73 0.76 3.93
C HIS A 129 16.53 1.90 2.91
N PRO A 130 17.29 1.95 1.79
CA PRO A 130 17.28 3.10 0.86
C PRO A 130 15.96 3.33 0.12
N ALA A 131 15.09 2.31 0.12
CA ALA A 131 13.73 2.39 -0.43
C ALA A 131 12.70 2.94 0.56
N MET A 132 13.04 3.11 1.85
CA MET A 132 12.12 3.61 2.88
C MET A 132 12.36 5.09 3.15
N TYR A 133 11.28 5.86 3.08
CA TYR A 133 11.25 7.30 3.31
C TYR A 133 10.12 7.60 4.29
N TRP A 134 10.44 7.80 5.57
CA TRP A 134 9.48 8.23 6.60
C TRP A 134 8.22 7.36 6.65
N GLY A 135 8.40 6.03 6.61
CA GLY A 135 7.29 5.06 6.62
C GLY A 135 6.60 4.82 5.27
N THR A 136 7.05 5.48 4.18
CA THR A 136 6.63 5.20 2.80
C THR A 136 7.72 4.43 2.09
N LEU A 137 7.36 3.33 1.41
CA LEU A 137 8.29 2.65 0.51
C LEU A 137 8.20 3.28 -0.89
N GLY A 138 9.32 3.75 -1.43
CA GLY A 138 9.47 4.25 -2.80
C GLY A 138 10.34 3.33 -3.63
N TYR A 139 9.82 2.84 -4.75
CA TYR A 139 10.50 1.95 -5.68
C TYR A 139 10.61 2.59 -7.07
N PRO A 140 11.81 2.99 -7.52
CA PRO A 140 12.01 3.53 -8.86
C PRO A 140 11.97 2.41 -9.90
N PHE A 141 11.32 2.67 -11.04
CA PHE A 141 11.29 1.76 -12.17
C PHE A 141 11.18 2.51 -13.49
N GLU A 142 11.64 1.86 -14.56
CA GLU A 142 11.59 2.42 -15.91
C GLU A 142 10.45 1.78 -16.69
N LEU A 143 9.57 2.63 -17.22
CA LEU A 143 8.45 2.23 -18.06
C LEU A 143 8.79 2.54 -19.53
N GLN A 144 9.22 1.50 -20.25
CA GLN A 144 9.69 1.62 -21.63
C GLN A 144 8.57 1.97 -22.61
N ALA A 145 8.89 2.80 -23.60
CA ALA A 145 7.98 3.23 -24.65
C ALA A 145 7.31 2.04 -25.36
N GLY A 146 5.99 2.10 -25.52
CA GLY A 146 5.18 1.06 -26.16
C GLY A 146 5.13 -0.28 -25.42
N LYS A 147 5.70 -0.40 -24.21
CA LYS A 147 5.74 -1.66 -23.46
C LYS A 147 4.89 -1.61 -22.19
N THR A 148 4.57 -2.80 -21.71
CA THR A 148 3.87 -3.02 -20.45
C THR A 148 4.84 -3.60 -19.41
N THR A 149 4.89 -2.95 -18.25
CA THR A 149 5.58 -3.46 -17.06
C THR A 149 4.54 -3.91 -16.04
N VAL A 150 4.73 -5.10 -15.49
CA VAL A 150 3.86 -5.68 -14.46
C VAL A 150 4.63 -5.71 -13.15
N MET A 151 4.04 -5.15 -12.09
CA MET A 151 4.61 -5.17 -10.76
C MET A 151 3.78 -6.06 -9.86
N TYR A 152 4.46 -6.90 -9.09
CA TYR A 152 3.87 -7.72 -8.04
C TYR A 152 4.35 -7.23 -6.69
N ALA A 153 3.44 -6.80 -5.83
CA ALA A 153 3.75 -6.38 -4.47
C ALA A 153 3.15 -7.38 -3.47
N ARG A 154 3.99 -8.14 -2.78
CA ARG A 154 3.59 -8.94 -1.63
C ARG A 154 3.61 -8.06 -0.39
N SER A 155 2.48 -7.98 0.29
CA SER A 155 2.33 -7.25 1.54
C SER A 155 1.99 -8.22 2.65
N HIS A 156 2.79 -8.23 3.71
CA HIS A 156 2.58 -9.04 4.90
C HIS A 156 2.15 -8.14 6.07
N ALA A 157 0.85 -7.95 6.28
CA ALA A 157 0.32 -7.13 7.35
C ALA A 157 0.37 -7.83 8.72
N TYR A 158 0.46 -7.02 9.77
CA TYR A 158 0.42 -7.51 11.14
C TYR A 158 -0.98 -7.88 11.65
N SER A 159 -2.00 -7.11 11.26
CA SER A 159 -3.39 -7.37 11.68
C SER A 159 -4.39 -7.11 10.57
N HIS A 160 -4.47 -5.87 10.08
CA HIS A 160 -5.38 -5.46 9.02
C HIS A 160 -4.61 -5.20 7.75
N GLN A 161 -5.12 -5.72 6.65
CA GLN A 161 -4.55 -5.51 5.34
C GLN A 161 -5.03 -4.17 4.77
N TRP A 162 -4.37 -3.09 5.18
CA TRP A 162 -4.52 -1.75 4.62
C TRP A 162 -3.46 -1.51 3.56
N PHE A 163 -3.89 -1.50 2.30
CA PHE A 163 -2.98 -1.36 1.17
C PHE A 163 -3.26 -0.06 0.43
N SER A 164 -2.20 0.61 0.04
CA SER A 164 -2.27 1.77 -0.86
C SER A 164 -1.02 1.73 -1.73
N LEU A 165 -1.23 1.86 -3.03
CA LEU A 165 -0.23 1.87 -4.07
C LEU A 165 -0.47 3.08 -4.96
N LYS A 166 0.57 3.87 -5.16
CA LYS A 166 0.55 5.08 -5.97
C LYS A 166 1.70 5.07 -6.94
N VAL A 167 1.54 5.71 -8.09
CA VAL A 167 2.61 5.82 -9.09
C VAL A 167 2.80 7.28 -9.45
N TYR A 168 4.03 7.74 -9.34
CA TYR A 168 4.40 9.13 -9.55
C TYR A 168 5.55 9.28 -10.55
N ASP A 169 5.64 10.43 -11.21
CA ASP A 169 6.90 10.92 -11.79
C ASP A 169 7.83 11.49 -10.69
N ASP A 170 9.03 11.95 -11.07
CA ASP A 170 10.03 12.48 -10.13
C ASP A 170 9.51 13.68 -9.33
N GLU A 171 8.84 14.63 -9.98
CA GLU A 171 8.36 15.85 -9.30
C GLU A 171 7.24 15.53 -8.31
N ASN A 172 6.25 14.73 -8.72
CA ASN A 172 5.14 14.33 -7.86
C ASN A 172 5.59 13.36 -6.76
N SER A 173 6.59 12.52 -7.02
CA SER A 173 7.20 11.63 -6.02
C SER A 173 7.81 12.44 -4.89
N ARG A 174 8.66 13.43 -5.21
CA ARG A 174 9.30 14.30 -4.22
C ARG A 174 8.27 15.09 -3.43
N ARG A 175 7.25 15.65 -4.08
CA ARG A 175 6.15 16.35 -3.41
C ARG A 175 5.36 15.42 -2.48
N ALA A 176 5.08 14.19 -2.90
CA ALA A 176 4.36 13.22 -2.09
C ALA A 176 5.16 12.78 -0.85
N LEU A 177 6.47 12.63 -0.96
CA LEU A 177 7.36 12.30 0.17
C LEU A 177 7.54 13.50 1.12
N ALA A 178 7.62 14.72 0.61
CA ALA A 178 7.82 15.93 1.41
C ALA A 178 6.54 16.49 2.04
N GLY A 179 5.39 16.37 1.37
CA GLY A 179 4.16 17.13 1.67
C GLY A 179 3.09 16.39 2.47
N GLY A 180 3.30 15.11 2.80
CA GLY A 180 2.32 14.37 3.56
C GLY A 180 2.30 14.80 5.03
N HIS A 181 1.11 15.14 5.55
CA HIS A 181 0.73 14.98 6.97
C HIS A 181 0.81 16.20 7.91
N LEU A 182 0.87 17.42 7.38
CA LEU A 182 0.72 18.63 8.21
C LEU A 182 -0.62 18.64 8.98
N ASP A 183 -1.68 18.11 8.38
CA ASP A 183 -3.01 17.97 8.96
C ASP A 183 -3.01 17.09 10.23
N ILE A 184 -2.40 15.91 10.17
CA ILE A 184 -2.29 14.98 11.30
C ILE A 184 -1.38 15.57 12.38
N ALA A 185 -0.25 16.16 11.99
CA ALA A 185 0.67 16.79 12.93
C ALA A 185 -0.01 17.95 13.69
N LEU A 186 -0.80 18.76 12.98
CA LEU A 186 -1.57 19.85 13.58
C LEU A 186 -2.64 19.32 14.54
N MET A 187 -3.40 18.30 14.14
CA MET A 187 -4.42 17.67 14.97
C MET A 187 -3.81 17.09 16.26
N VAL A 188 -2.70 16.35 16.15
CA VAL A 188 -1.97 15.82 17.31
C VAL A 188 -1.45 16.95 18.20
N GLY A 189 -0.94 18.03 17.61
CA GLY A 189 -0.50 19.22 18.35
C GLY A 189 -1.63 19.88 19.14
N MET A 190 -2.81 20.02 18.55
CA MET A 190 -4.00 20.55 19.23
C MET A 190 -4.44 19.66 20.40
N MET A 191 -4.44 18.34 20.21
CA MET A 191 -4.75 17.39 21.28
C MET A 191 -3.71 17.44 22.41
N LEU A 192 -2.43 17.58 22.06
CA LEU A 192 -1.36 17.71 23.04
C LEU A 192 -1.51 18.99 23.88
N ALA A 193 -1.92 20.09 23.25
CA ALA A 193 -2.23 21.33 23.96
C ALA A 193 -3.38 21.14 24.96
N LEU A 194 -4.42 20.37 24.60
CA LEU A 194 -5.52 20.02 25.51
C LEU A 194 -5.06 19.13 26.68
N VAL A 195 -4.14 18.18 26.44
CA VAL A 195 -3.52 17.38 27.50
C VAL A 195 -2.82 18.29 28.50
N PHE A 196 -1.97 19.21 28.02
CA PHE A 196 -1.27 20.14 28.89
C PHE A 196 -2.22 21.09 29.62
N TYR A 197 -3.25 21.59 28.95
CA TYR A 197 -4.27 22.43 29.57
C TYR A 197 -4.97 21.72 30.73
N ASN A 198 -5.46 20.50 30.52
CA ASN A 198 -6.13 19.72 31.56
C ASN A 198 -5.16 19.31 32.68
N GLY A 199 -3.90 18.99 32.35
CA GLY A 199 -2.86 18.68 33.32
C GLY A 199 -2.52 19.87 34.22
N LEU A 200 -2.33 21.06 33.63
CA LEU A 200 -2.12 22.30 34.39
C LEU A 200 -3.34 22.66 35.24
N LEU A 201 -4.55 22.46 34.70
CA LEU A 201 -5.79 22.68 35.43
C LEU A 201 -5.93 21.74 36.62
N TYR A 202 -5.46 20.49 36.52
CA TYR A 202 -5.35 19.57 37.66
C TYR A 202 -4.45 20.15 38.75
N PHE A 203 -3.25 20.63 38.42
CA PHE A 203 -2.35 21.23 39.41
C PHE A 203 -2.93 22.50 40.06
N ALA A 204 -3.69 23.29 39.29
CA ALA A 204 -4.31 24.51 39.80
C ALA A 204 -5.56 24.25 40.68
N THR A 205 -6.39 23.27 40.31
CA THR A 205 -7.71 23.06 40.95
C THR A 205 -7.79 21.82 41.84
N SER A 206 -6.79 20.93 41.79
CA SER A 206 -6.77 19.61 42.45
C SER A 206 -7.97 18.71 42.15
N LYS A 207 -8.75 19.00 41.09
CA LYS A 207 -9.89 18.18 40.67
C LYS A 207 -9.43 16.94 39.91
N LYS A 208 -9.69 15.75 40.49
CA LYS A 208 -9.30 14.46 39.91
C LYS A 208 -9.87 14.21 38.50
N GLU A 209 -10.99 14.83 38.16
CA GLU A 209 -11.58 14.78 36.82
C GLU A 209 -10.57 15.20 35.73
N ASN A 210 -9.79 16.26 35.98
CA ASN A 210 -8.86 16.83 35.01
C ASN A 210 -7.68 15.89 34.70
N ILE A 211 -7.23 15.09 35.68
CA ILE A 211 -6.17 14.10 35.43
C ILE A 211 -6.72 12.90 34.65
N TYR A 212 -7.97 12.47 34.90
CA TYR A 212 -8.62 11.43 34.11
C TYR A 212 -8.82 11.87 32.65
N TYR A 213 -9.25 13.12 32.42
CA TYR A 213 -9.35 13.68 31.07
C TYR A 213 -7.99 13.74 30.37
N SER A 214 -6.94 14.14 31.09
CA SER A 214 -5.59 14.19 30.52
C SER A 214 -5.09 12.81 30.10
N LEU A 215 -5.26 11.80 30.95
CA LEU A 215 -4.86 10.42 30.66
C LEU A 215 -5.66 9.82 29.49
N TYR A 216 -6.97 10.11 29.44
CA TYR A 216 -7.82 9.69 28.32
C TYR A 216 -7.34 10.32 27.00
N LEU A 217 -7.06 11.62 27.00
CA LEU A 217 -6.55 12.33 25.82
C LEU A 217 -5.18 11.82 25.40
N ILE A 218 -4.29 11.48 26.34
CA ILE A 218 -2.99 10.84 26.05
C ILE A 218 -3.21 9.51 25.33
N SER A 219 -4.11 8.65 25.83
CA SER A 219 -4.42 7.37 25.17
C SER A 219 -4.88 7.57 23.72
N GLY A 220 -5.86 8.46 23.50
CA GLY A 220 -6.34 8.79 22.15
C GLY A 220 -5.26 9.39 21.25
N LEU A 221 -4.37 10.23 21.79
CA LEU A 221 -3.26 10.83 21.05
C LEU A 221 -2.26 9.78 20.59
N VAL A 222 -1.89 8.84 21.46
CA VAL A 222 -0.96 7.74 21.10
C VAL A 222 -1.61 6.87 20.02
N TRP A 223 -2.90 6.53 20.15
CA TRP A 223 -3.62 5.76 19.15
C TRP A 223 -3.66 6.46 17.77
N ILE A 224 -3.97 7.76 17.72
CA ILE A 224 -3.96 8.55 16.49
C ILE A 224 -2.56 8.60 15.89
N ALA A 225 -1.54 8.91 16.69
CA ALA A 225 -0.16 9.03 16.24
C ALA A 225 0.35 7.73 15.59
N LEU A 226 -0.01 6.57 16.16
CA LEU A 226 0.34 5.27 15.62
C LEU A 226 -0.49 4.92 14.37
N SER A 227 -1.82 5.10 14.42
CA SER A 227 -2.73 4.75 13.32
C SER A 227 -2.42 5.52 12.02
N TYR A 228 -2.12 6.81 12.15
CA TYR A 228 -1.80 7.67 11.01
C TYR A 228 -0.31 7.68 10.61
N GLY A 229 0.52 6.91 11.32
CA GLY A 229 1.94 6.75 11.01
C GLY A 229 2.77 7.99 11.34
N LEU A 230 2.32 8.84 12.26
CA LEU A 230 3.08 10.01 12.70
C LEU A 230 4.41 9.57 13.34
N VAL A 231 4.39 8.48 14.10
CA VAL A 231 5.62 7.90 14.70
C VAL A 231 6.62 7.47 13.62
N ALA A 232 6.14 6.73 12.62
CA ALA A 232 6.97 6.30 11.50
C ALA A 232 7.54 7.46 10.68
N LYS A 233 6.82 8.59 10.60
CA LYS A 233 7.26 9.76 9.84
C LYS A 233 8.21 10.66 10.58
N ALA A 234 7.89 10.95 11.85
CA ALA A 234 8.67 11.87 12.67
C ALA A 234 9.96 11.22 13.19
N PHE A 235 9.91 9.92 13.50
CA PHE A 235 11.02 9.20 14.16
C PHE A 235 11.62 8.08 13.30
N ASN A 236 11.10 7.85 12.08
CA ASN A 236 11.52 6.75 11.21
C ASN A 236 11.47 5.38 11.91
N ALA A 237 10.49 5.19 12.80
CA ALA A 237 10.34 4.00 13.62
C ALA A 237 9.13 3.17 13.17
N TYR A 238 9.37 1.90 12.86
CA TYR A 238 8.36 0.93 12.43
C TYR A 238 8.78 -0.50 12.82
N GLY A 239 7.97 -1.49 12.45
CA GLY A 239 8.20 -2.90 12.81
C GLY A 239 7.50 -3.33 14.12
N ASP A 240 7.90 -4.49 14.63
CA ASP A 240 7.23 -5.22 15.71
C ASP A 240 7.11 -4.35 16.97
N ALA A 241 8.17 -3.60 17.32
CA ALA A 241 8.22 -2.79 18.54
C ALA A 241 7.17 -1.67 18.55
N VAL A 242 6.99 -0.99 17.41
CA VAL A 242 5.99 0.09 17.27
C VAL A 242 4.59 -0.50 17.13
N PHE A 243 4.46 -1.65 16.47
CA PHE A 243 3.19 -2.31 16.26
C PHE A 243 2.57 -2.89 17.55
N VAL A 244 3.38 -3.43 18.46
CA VAL A 244 2.90 -3.90 19.78
C VAL A 244 2.19 -2.77 20.55
N LEU A 245 2.68 -1.54 20.44
CA LEU A 245 2.02 -0.37 21.03
C LEU A 245 0.66 -0.10 20.38
N ASN A 246 0.55 -0.29 19.07
CA ASN A 246 -0.70 -0.07 18.33
C ASN A 246 -1.77 -1.12 18.71
N LEU A 247 -1.37 -2.40 18.85
CA LEU A 247 -2.26 -3.47 19.29
C LEU A 247 -2.77 -3.29 20.73
N SER A 248 -1.90 -2.91 21.66
CA SER A 248 -2.29 -2.73 23.06
C SER A 248 -3.33 -1.60 23.24
N LEU A 249 -3.29 -0.58 22.38
CA LEU A 249 -4.28 0.49 22.34
C LEU A 249 -5.62 0.07 21.72
N ILE A 250 -5.64 -0.84 20.74
CA ILE A 250 -6.89 -1.38 20.16
C ILE A 250 -7.66 -2.23 21.18
N THR A 251 -6.98 -2.78 22.19
CA THR A 251 -7.63 -3.57 23.26
C THR A 251 -8.22 -2.74 24.41
N MET A 252 -8.16 -1.40 24.35
CA MET A 252 -8.94 -0.59 25.28
C MET A 252 -10.42 -0.61 24.85
N PRO A 253 -11.34 -1.12 25.69
CA PRO A 253 -12.77 -1.20 25.39
C PRO A 253 -13.45 0.17 25.28
#